data_AF-A0A7C2VF49-F1
#
_entry.id   AF-A0A7C2VF49-F1
#
_cell.length_a   1.000
_cell.length_b   1.000
_cell.length_c   1.000
_cell.angle_alpha   90.00
_cell.angle_beta   90.00
_cell.angle_gamma   90.00
#
_symmetry.space_group_name_H-M   'P 1'
#
loop_
_entity.id
_entity.type
_entity.pdbx_description
1 polymer ?
#
loop_
_entity_poly.entity_id
_entity_poly.type
_entity_poly.pdbx_seq_one_letter_code
_entity_poly.pdbx_strand_id
1 'polypeptide(L)' 'MKGKDFLALNVGLNLVGGIIAGLLVGYAFDRWLMEGLFKIRTFPFGLLFFFFIGIISGFLNAYRDLKRID' A
#
# COMPACT_ATOMS: atom_id res chain seq x y z
N MET A 1 -19.44 4.39 -20.04
CA MET A 1 -18.94 3.40 -19.06
C MET A 1 -20.01 3.21 -18.01
N LYS A 2 -20.38 1.96 -17.69
CA LYS A 2 -21.44 1.66 -16.72
C LYS A 2 -20.90 1.90 -15.30
N GLY A 3 -21.77 2.16 -14.31
CA GLY A 3 -21.34 2.41 -12.93
C GLY A 3 -20.48 1.28 -12.33
N LYS A 4 -20.66 0.05 -12.79
CA LYS A 4 -19.85 -1.12 -12.40
C LYS A 4 -18.39 -1.03 -12.85
N ASP A 5 -18.11 -0.36 -13.97
CA ASP A 5 -16.76 -0.21 -14.52
C ASP A 5 -15.94 0.77 -13.66
N PHE A 6 -16.57 1.86 -13.20
CA PHE A 6 -15.96 2.81 -12.26
C PHE A 6 -15.65 2.16 -10.91
N LEU A 7 -16.55 1.29 -10.46
CA LEU A 7 -16.41 0.53 -9.22
C LEU A 7 -15.20 -0.42 -9.28
N ALA A 8 -15.10 -1.19 -10.37
CA ALA A 8 -13.96 -2.08 -10.62
C ALA A 8 -12.64 -1.29 -10.72
N LEU A 9 -12.66 -0.13 -11.40
CA LEU A 9 -11.49 0.74 -11.50
C LEU A 9 -11.06 1.26 -10.13
N ASN A 10 -11.99 1.72 -9.28
CA ASN A 10 -11.68 2.24 -7.96
C ASN A 10 -11.10 1.15 -7.03
N VAL A 11 -11.65 -0.06 -7.08
CA VAL A 11 -11.09 -1.23 -6.38
C VAL A 11 -9.66 -1.53 -6.84
N GLY A 12 -9.41 -1.52 -8.15
CA GLY A 12 -8.08 -1.71 -8.72
C GLY A 12 -7.09 -0.62 -8.28
N LEU A 13 -7.51 0.64 -8.29
CA LEU A 13 -6.70 1.77 -7.83
C LEU A 13 -6.36 1.70 -6.35
N ASN A 14 -7.29 1.27 -5.48
CA ASN A 14 -7.02 1.08 -4.06
C ASN A 14 -5.98 -0.01 -3.81
N LEU A 15 -6.06 -1.13 -4.54
CA LEU A 15 -5.10 -2.22 -4.44
C LEU A 15 -3.70 -1.78 -4.89
N VAL A 16 -3.61 -1.23 -6.11
CA VAL A 16 -2.34 -0.77 -6.69
C VAL A 16 -1.76 0.38 -5.87
N GLY A 17 -2.60 1.34 -5.48
CA GLY A 17 -2.21 2.49 -4.65
C GLY A 17 -1.71 2.06 -3.28
N GLY A 18 -2.36 1.09 -2.63
CA GLY A 18 -1.90 0.52 -1.36
C GLY A 18 -0.52 -0.12 -1.46
N ILE A 19 -0.29 -0.92 -2.52
CA ILE A 19 1.02 -1.56 -2.76
C ILE A 19 2.11 -0.51 -3.01
N ILE A 20 1.86 0.45 -3.90
CA ILE A 20 2.82 1.51 -4.24
C ILE A 20 3.15 2.33 -2.98
N ALA A 21 2.14 2.72 -2.21
CA ALA A 21 2.33 3.45 -0.95
C ALA A 21 3.16 2.63 0.05
N GLY A 22 2.84 1.35 0.23
CA GLY A 22 3.60 0.45 1.11
C GLY A 22 5.06 0.32 0.71
N LEU A 23 5.35 0.16 -0.58
CA LEU A 23 6.71 0.09 -1.10
C LEU A 23 7.49 1.40 -0.90
N LEU A 24 6.86 2.54 -1.17
CA LEU A 24 7.49 3.86 -0.99
C LEU A 24 7.80 4.13 0.48
N VAL A 25 6.85 3.87 1.37
CA VAL A 25 7.02 4.03 2.82
C VAL A 25 8.09 3.08 3.34
N GLY A 26 8.06 1.82 2.93
CA GLY A 26 9.04 0.83 3.37
C GLY A 26 10.45 1.10 2.87
N TYR A 27 10.60 1.56 1.63
CA TYR A 27 11.88 2.01 1.10
C TYR A 27 12.41 3.22 1.87
N ALA A 28 11.56 4.21 2.12
CA ALA A 28 11.93 5.39 2.90
C ALA A 28 12.31 5.00 4.35
N PHE A 29 11.59 4.07 4.96
CA PHE A 29 11.89 3.56 6.29
C PHE A 29 13.26 2.88 6.35
N ASP A 30 13.56 1.95 5.43
CA ASP A 30 14.85 1.26 5.43
C ASP A 30 16.02 2.21 5.14
N ARG A 31 15.87 3.10 4.14
CA ARG A 31 16.98 3.94 3.67
C ARG A 31 17.18 5.22 4.46
N TRP A 32 16.09 5.93 4.76
CA TRP A 32 16.18 7.24 5.40
C TRP A 32 16.20 7.09 6.93
N LEU A 33 15.28 6.30 7.49
CA LEU A 33 15.18 6.15 8.93
C LEU A 33 16.25 5.20 9.46
N MET A 34 16.28 3.95 9.02
CA MET A 34 17.17 2.95 9.61
C MET A 34 18.64 3.14 9.18
N GLU A 35 18.93 3.17 7.88
CA GLU A 35 20.29 3.35 7.39
C GLU A 35 20.82 4.78 7.62
N GLY A 36 19.96 5.80 7.45
CA GLY A 36 20.36 7.21 7.58
C GLY A 36 20.48 7.68 9.04
N LEU A 37 19.43 7.51 9.84
CA LEU A 37 19.39 8.02 11.21
C LEU A 37 20.04 7.06 12.22
N PHE A 38 19.70 5.78 12.15
CA PHE A 38 20.17 4.77 13.11
C PHE A 38 21.49 4.10 12.68
N LYS A 39 21.94 4.30 11.43
CA LYS A 39 23.11 3.62 10.83
C LYS A 39 23.00 2.09 10.87
N ILE A 40 21.78 1.56 10.92
CA ILE A 40 21.50 0.12 10.93
C ILE A 40 21.00 -0.26 9.54
N ARG A 41 21.67 -1.22 8.90
CA ARG A 41 21.27 -1.70 7.58
C ARG A 41 20.12 -2.69 7.70
N THR A 42 18.91 -2.26 7.36
CA THR A 42 17.69 -3.08 7.45
C THR A 42 17.05 -3.40 6.12
N PHE A 43 17.54 -2.86 5.01
CA PHE A 43 17.00 -3.21 3.70
C PHE A 43 17.19 -4.72 3.41
N PRO A 44 16.15 -5.46 2.95
CA PRO A 44 14.81 -5.02 2.54
C PRO A 44 13.70 -5.32 3.56
N PHE A 45 14.00 -5.48 4.85
CA PHE A 45 13.03 -5.92 5.86
C PHE A 45 11.90 -4.90 6.08
N GLY A 46 12.19 -3.61 6.19
CA GLY A 46 11.16 -2.57 6.28
C GLY A 46 10.32 -2.50 5.02
N LEU A 47 10.95 -2.58 3.85
CA LEU A 47 10.27 -2.63 2.55
C LEU A 47 9.28 -3.80 2.47
N LEU A 48 9.70 -5.00 2.86
CA LEU A 48 8.84 -6.18 2.87
C LEU A 48 7.70 -6.03 3.87
N PHE A 49 7.98 -5.53 5.07
CA PHE A 49 6.96 -5.29 6.09
C PHE A 49 5.86 -4.34 5.57
N PHE A 50 6.25 -3.16 5.09
CA PHE A 50 5.29 -2.18 4.59
C PHE A 50 4.64 -2.58 3.26
N PHE A 51 5.28 -3.43 2.45
CA PHE A 51 4.65 -4.04 1.28
C PHE A 51 3.41 -4.85 1.66
N PHE A 52 3.51 -5.74 2.65
CA PHE A 52 2.36 -6.51 3.13
C PHE A 52 1.29 -5.61 3.77
N ILE A 53 1.69 -4.61 4.54
CA ILE A 53 0.76 -3.61 5.09
C ILE A 53 0.04 -2.84 3.97
N GLY A 54 0.76 -2.51 2.89
CA GLY A 54 0.22 -1.84 1.71
C GLY A 54 -0.83 -2.68 0.99
N ILE A 55 -0.56 -3.98 0.80
CA ILE A 55 -1.53 -4.95 0.28
C ILE A 55 -2.78 -4.98 1.16
N ILE A 56 -2.60 -5.21 2.48
CA ILE A 56 -3.73 -5.32 3.42
C ILE A 56 -4.57 -4.04 3.40
N SER A 57 -3.93 -2.87 3.41
CA SER A 57 -4.59 -1.58 3.35
C SER A 57 -5.37 -1.37 2.04
N GLY A 58 -4.78 -1.78 0.91
CA GLY A 58 -5.45 -1.73 -0.40
C GLY A 58 -6.70 -2.60 -0.45
N PHE A 59 -6.63 -3.82 0.07
CA PHE A 59 -7.79 -4.70 0.21
C PHE A 59 -8.85 -4.15 1.17
N LEU A 60 -8.44 -3.62 2.33
CA LEU A 60 -9.38 -3.03 3.30
C LEU A 60 -10.11 -1.82 2.73
N ASN A 61 -9.42 -0.97 1.96
CA ASN A 61 -10.04 0.19 1.32
C ASN A 61 -10.97 -0.23 0.19
N ALA A 62 -10.55 -1.18 -0.66
CA ALA A 62 -11.42 -1.75 -1.68
C ALA A 62 -12.70 -2.37 -1.06
N TYR A 63 -12.57 -3.12 0.03
CA TYR A 63 -13.72 -3.71 0.73
C TYR A 63 -14.67 -2.64 1.32
N ARG A 64 -14.11 -1.58 1.91
CA ARG A 64 -14.90 -0.45 2.43
C ARG A 64 -15.65 0.28 1.31
N ASP A 65 -15.04 0.43 0.15
CA ASP A 65 -15.67 1.08 -1.00
C ASP A 65 -16.80 0.23 -1.58
N LEU A 66 -16.64 -1.09 -1.63
CA LEU A 66 -17.72 -2.01 -2.00
C LEU A 66 -18.89 -1.92 -1.01
N LYS A 67 -18.60 -1.95 0.30
CA LYS A 67 -19.62 -1.90 1.35
C LYS A 67 -20.37 -0.57 1.44
N ARG A 68 -19.81 0.53 0.92
CA ARG A 68 -20.48 1.84 0.86
C ARG A 68 -21.51 1.94 -0.27
N ILE A 69 -21.48 0.99 -1.21
CA ILE A 69 -22.33 0.99 -2.40
C ILE A 69 -23.51 0.04 -2.26
N ASP A 70 -23.43 -0.97 -1.39
CA ASP A 70 -24.58 -1.70 -0.83
C ASP A 70 -25.39 -0.80 0.13
#